data_AF-A0A1D7UTH9-F1
#
_entry.id   AF-A0A1D7UTH9-F1
#
_cell.length_a   1.000
_cell.length_b   1.000
_cell.length_c   1.000
_cell.angle_alpha   90.00
_cell.angle_beta   90.00
_cell.angle_gamma   90.00
#
_symmetry.space_group_name_H-M   'P 1'
#
loop_
_entity.id
_entity.type
_entity.pdbx_description
1 polymer ?
#
loop_
_entity_poly.entity_id
_entity_poly.type
_entity_poly.pdbx_seq_one_letter_code
_entity_poly.pdbx_strand_id
1 'polypeptide(L)'
;MSALVQKVPKRLGEVLGPDGTVEFVDFLNHSFGNSQTNTIEIVSDRFDRRLKEETNQIRMEMSGLRSDFSDLRADFADLRADFADHQSEIKSEIAEIHKAISTQTKWVFGAIIGLIGAFSIILKF
;
A
#
# COMPACT_ATOMS: atom_id res chain seq x y z
N MET A 1 -38.85 19.24 -24.55
CA MET A 1 -38.86 17.91 -23.90
C MET A 1 -39.97 17.11 -24.58
N SER A 2 -39.69 15.87 -25.00
CA SER A 2 -40.69 15.01 -25.63
C SER A 2 -41.83 14.69 -24.66
N ALA A 3 -43.08 14.70 -25.11
CA ALA A 3 -44.23 14.29 -24.30
C ALA A 3 -44.02 12.86 -23.77
N LEU A 4 -44.06 12.70 -22.45
CA LEU A 4 -43.89 11.41 -21.76
C LEU A 4 -45.15 10.55 -21.91
N VAL A 5 -46.30 11.18 -22.03
CA VAL A 5 -47.59 10.53 -22.28
C VAL A 5 -48.14 11.04 -23.61
N GLN A 6 -48.22 10.14 -24.60
CA GLN A 6 -48.71 10.47 -25.95
C GLN A 6 -50.12 9.95 -26.26
N LYS A 7 -50.65 9.02 -25.46
CA LYS A 7 -51.97 8.43 -25.71
C LYS A 7 -52.71 8.14 -24.41
N VAL A 8 -53.96 8.58 -24.36
CA VAL A 8 -54.92 8.25 -23.30
C VAL A 8 -55.70 7.00 -23.70
N PRO A 9 -55.99 6.07 -22.76
CA PRO A 9 -56.85 4.92 -23.04
C PRO A 9 -58.19 5.34 -23.64
N LYS A 10 -58.66 4.63 -24.69
CA LYS A 10 -59.87 5.01 -25.45
C LYS A 10 -61.10 5.31 -24.58
N ARG A 11 -61.41 4.44 -23.62
CA ARG A 11 -62.56 4.62 -22.73
C ARG A 11 -62.47 5.87 -21.87
N LEU A 12 -61.25 6.25 -21.47
CA LEU A 12 -61.02 7.44 -20.66
C LEU A 12 -61.13 8.70 -21.53
N GLY A 13 -60.65 8.65 -22.79
CA GLY A 13 -60.83 9.75 -23.74
C GLY A 13 -62.30 9.98 -24.15
N GLU A 14 -63.09 8.91 -24.27
CA GLU A 14 -64.54 9.01 -24.53
C GLU A 14 -65.29 9.67 -23.37
N VAL A 15 -64.89 9.39 -22.12
CA VAL A 15 -65.50 9.96 -20.91
C VAL A 15 -65.08 11.41 -20.68
N LEU A 16 -63.82 11.76 -20.96
CA LEU A 16 -63.27 13.10 -20.79
C LEU A 16 -63.61 14.06 -21.95
N GLY A 17 -64.03 13.51 -23.10
CA GLY A 17 -64.24 14.29 -24.32
C GLY A 17 -62.92 14.78 -24.95
N PRO A 18 -63.01 15.46 -26.11
CA PRO A 18 -61.83 15.91 -26.87
C PRO A 18 -60.98 16.90 -26.07
N ASP A 19 -61.60 17.93 -25.49
CA ASP A 19 -60.91 19.01 -24.77
C ASP A 19 -60.34 18.53 -23.43
N GLY A 20 -61.12 17.75 -22.67
CA GLY A 20 -60.66 17.18 -21.39
C GLY A 20 -59.53 16.16 -21.55
N THR A 21 -59.47 15.45 -22.69
CA THR A 21 -58.35 14.56 -23.00
C THR A 21 -57.05 15.34 -23.20
N VAL A 22 -57.10 16.50 -23.86
CA VAL A 22 -55.92 17.35 -24.09
C VAL A 22 -55.42 17.92 -22.77
N GLU A 23 -56.31 18.49 -21.97
CA GLU A 23 -55.96 19.09 -20.67
C GLU A 23 -55.41 18.04 -19.69
N PHE A 24 -55.96 16.83 -19.71
CA PHE A 24 -55.44 15.71 -18.92
C PHE A 24 -54.04 15.27 -19.37
N VAL A 25 -53.79 15.17 -20.67
CA VAL A 25 -52.46 14.86 -21.21
C VAL A 25 -51.44 15.94 -20.83
N ASP A 26 -51.82 17.21 -20.89
CA ASP A 26 -50.98 18.33 -20.47
C ASP A 26 -50.66 18.26 -18.97
N PHE A 27 -51.66 17.98 -18.13
CA PHE A 27 -51.45 17.75 -16.70
C PHE A 27 -50.49 16.58 -16.42
N LEU A 28 -50.65 15.46 -17.12
CA LEU A 28 -49.76 14.30 -16.97
C LEU A 28 -48.34 14.65 -17.42
N ASN A 29 -48.17 15.28 -18.57
CA ASN A 29 -46.86 15.66 -19.08
C ASN A 29 -46.15 16.65 -18.14
N HIS A 30 -46.89 17.59 -17.53
CA HIS A 30 -46.33 18.52 -16.55
C HIS A 30 -45.92 17.80 -15.25
N SER A 31 -46.83 16.98 -14.69
CA SER A 31 -46.61 16.30 -13.40
C SER A 31 -45.52 15.22 -13.49
N PHE A 32 -45.55 14.38 -14.53
CA PHE A 32 -44.52 13.37 -14.76
C PHE A 32 -43.19 13.99 -15.21
N GLY A 33 -43.21 15.06 -16.01
CA GLY A 33 -42.00 15.80 -16.38
C GLY A 33 -41.28 16.33 -15.15
N ASN A 34 -42.02 17.02 -14.26
CA ASN A 34 -41.45 17.54 -13.02
C ASN A 34 -40.94 16.42 -12.09
N SER A 35 -41.70 15.34 -11.95
CA SER A 35 -41.30 14.18 -11.13
C SER A 35 -40.04 13.48 -11.68
N GLN A 36 -39.94 13.31 -13.00
CA GLN A 36 -38.78 12.71 -13.65
C GLN A 36 -37.54 13.59 -13.49
N THR A 37 -37.67 14.90 -13.71
CA THR A 37 -36.57 15.86 -13.49
C THR A 37 -36.08 15.81 -12.05
N ASN A 38 -36.99 15.87 -11.08
CA ASN A 38 -36.65 15.78 -9.65
C ASN A 38 -35.98 14.44 -9.30
N THR A 39 -36.45 13.34 -9.87
CA THR A 39 -35.84 12.00 -9.63
C THR A 39 -34.42 11.94 -10.20
N ILE A 40 -34.21 12.46 -11.41
CA ILE A 40 -32.89 12.52 -12.03
C ILE A 40 -31.94 13.38 -11.19
N GLU A 41 -32.39 14.55 -10.74
CA GLU A 41 -31.61 15.44 -9.90
C GLU A 41 -31.17 14.76 -8.58
N ILE A 42 -32.09 14.08 -7.89
CA ILE A 42 -31.80 13.35 -6.65
C ILE A 42 -30.78 12.22 -6.89
N VAL A 43 -30.92 11.48 -8.00
CA VAL A 43 -30.00 10.39 -8.33
C VAL A 43 -28.62 10.93 -8.68
N SER A 44 -28.55 12.02 -9.47
CA SER A 44 -27.30 12.69 -9.82
C SER A 44 -26.58 13.23 -8.58
N ASP A 45 -27.28 13.94 -7.69
CA ASP A 45 -26.68 14.46 -6.46
C ASP A 45 -26.17 13.32 -5.56
N ARG A 46 -26.95 12.25 -5.41
CA ARG A 46 -26.53 11.06 -4.65
C ARG A 46 -25.29 10.42 -5.26
N PHE A 47 -25.25 10.30 -6.59
CA PHE A 47 -24.11 9.73 -7.31
C PHE A 47 -22.86 10.59 -7.11
N ASP A 48 -22.97 11.91 -7.28
CA ASP A 48 -21.86 12.84 -7.09
C ASP A 48 -21.34 12.82 -5.64
N ARG A 49 -22.23 12.72 -4.66
CA ARG A 49 -21.84 12.57 -3.25
C ARG A 49 -21.09 11.27 -3.02
N ARG A 50 -21.61 10.14 -3.52
CA ARG A 50 -20.94 8.84 -3.41
C ARG A 50 -19.57 8.84 -4.08
N LEU A 51 -19.46 9.42 -5.29
CA LEU A 51 -18.17 9.54 -5.96
C LEU A 51 -17.17 10.37 -5.15
N LYS A 52 -17.59 11.47 -4.54
CA LYS A 52 -16.73 12.29 -3.67
C LYS A 52 -16.29 11.51 -2.43
N GLU A 53 -17.19 10.77 -1.80
CA GLU A 53 -16.88 9.91 -0.64
C GLU A 53 -15.82 8.86 -1.01
N GLU A 54 -16.05 8.08 -2.07
CA GLU A 54 -15.13 7.05 -2.54
C GLU A 54 -13.77 7.64 -2.96
N THR A 55 -13.78 8.77 -3.68
CA THR A 55 -12.54 9.47 -4.08
C THR A 55 -11.73 9.92 -2.87
N ASN A 56 -12.41 10.44 -1.83
CA ASN A 56 -11.74 10.86 -0.60
C ASN A 56 -11.19 9.64 0.17
N GLN A 57 -11.93 8.54 0.21
CA GLN A 57 -11.46 7.30 0.83
C GLN A 57 -10.19 6.77 0.14
N ILE A 58 -10.21 6.65 -1.18
CA ILE A 58 -9.03 6.24 -1.96
C ILE A 58 -7.84 7.17 -1.69
N ARG A 59 -8.07 8.48 -1.58
CA ARG A 59 -7.01 9.44 -1.27
C ARG A 59 -6.40 9.23 0.11
N MET A 60 -7.22 8.90 1.11
CA MET A 60 -6.75 8.58 2.46
C MET A 60 -5.95 7.27 2.47
N GLU A 61 -6.45 6.23 1.80
CA GLU A 61 -5.75 4.94 1.67
C GLU A 61 -4.40 5.10 0.97
N MET A 62 -4.35 5.89 -0.12
CA MET A 62 -3.10 6.20 -0.82
C MET A 62 -2.11 6.98 0.05
N SER A 63 -2.61 7.88 0.90
CA SER A 63 -1.77 8.59 1.88
C SER A 63 -1.22 7.65 2.95
N GLY A 64 -2.04 6.71 3.43
CA GLY A 64 -1.62 5.66 4.36
C GLY A 64 -0.52 4.80 3.77
N LEU A 65 -0.73 4.25 2.57
CA LEU A 65 0.27 3.46 1.84
C LEU A 65 1.59 4.20 1.63
N ARG A 66 1.54 5.52 1.40
CA ARG A 66 2.76 6.33 1.27
C ARG A 66 3.52 6.46 2.60
N SER A 67 2.81 6.54 3.72
CA SER A 67 3.41 6.51 5.05
C SER A 67 4.09 5.17 5.31
N ASP A 68 3.34 4.07 5.12
CA ASP A 68 3.86 2.71 5.32
C ASP A 68 5.10 2.44 4.49
N PHE A 69 5.14 2.91 3.24
CA PHE A 69 6.31 2.79 2.38
C PHE A 69 7.51 3.62 2.87
N SER A 70 7.26 4.79 3.47
CA SER A 70 8.31 5.61 4.08
C SER A 70 8.91 4.91 5.29
N ASP A 71 8.06 4.32 6.13
CA ASP A 71 8.48 3.58 7.33
C ASP A 71 9.28 2.34 6.94
N LEU A 72 8.79 1.55 5.96
CA LEU A 72 9.52 0.39 5.42
C LEU A 72 10.90 0.77 4.87
N ARG A 73 11.01 1.95 4.24
CA ARG A 73 12.28 2.45 3.73
C ARG A 73 13.25 2.81 4.85
N ALA A 74 12.76 3.35 5.96
CA ALA A 74 13.56 3.61 7.15
C ALA A 74 14.04 2.29 7.77
N ASP A 75 13.14 1.33 7.99
CA ASP A 75 13.47 0.00 8.50
C ASP A 75 14.53 -0.71 7.65
N PHE A 76 14.44 -0.59 6.32
CA PHE A 76 15.44 -1.16 5.41
C PHE A 76 16.81 -0.45 5.50
N ALA A 77 16.82 0.86 5.75
CA ALA A 77 18.06 1.60 5.94
C ALA A 77 18.75 1.19 7.25
N ASP A 78 17.97 1.02 8.32
CA ASP A 78 18.47 0.56 9.62
C ASP A 78 18.99 -0.87 9.53
N LEU A 79 18.24 -1.79 8.91
CA LEU A 79 18.69 -3.16 8.70
C LEU A 79 20.00 -3.23 7.88
N ARG A 80 20.16 -2.33 6.91
CA ARG A 80 21.39 -2.23 6.12
C ARG A 80 22.57 -1.72 6.96
N ALA A 81 22.33 -0.80 7.89
CA ALA A 81 23.34 -0.32 8.81
C ALA A 81 23.76 -1.44 9.78
N ASP A 82 22.81 -2.14 10.38
CA ASP A 82 23.06 -3.28 11.26
C ASP A 82 23.86 -4.38 10.56
N PHE A 83 23.51 -4.69 9.31
CA PHE A 83 24.25 -5.68 8.53
C PHE A 83 25.70 -5.24 8.25
N ALA A 84 25.92 -3.95 7.98
CA ALA A 84 27.27 -3.42 7.78
C ALA A 84 28.10 -3.48 9.06
N ASP A 85 27.47 -3.20 10.21
CA ASP A 85 28.13 -3.25 11.52
C ASP A 85 28.52 -4.69 11.88
N HIS A 86 27.58 -5.64 11.79
CA HIS A 86 27.89 -7.07 11.99
C HIS A 86 28.99 -7.57 11.04
N GLN A 87 28.99 -7.11 9.78
CA GLN A 87 30.05 -7.49 8.84
C GLN A 87 31.42 -6.94 9.27
N SER A 88 31.46 -5.75 9.86
CA SER A 88 32.68 -5.15 10.42
C SER A 88 33.16 -5.91 11.65
N GLU A 89 32.24 -6.22 12.57
CA GLU A 89 32.51 -6.99 13.79
C GLU A 89 33.10 -8.36 13.46
N ILE A 90 32.46 -9.13 12.56
CA ILE A 90 32.96 -10.43 12.11
C ILE A 90 34.37 -10.33 11.51
N LYS A 91 34.64 -9.30 10.69
CA LYS A 91 35.98 -9.10 10.13
C LYS A 91 37.01 -8.81 11.21
N SER A 92 36.63 -8.02 12.21
CA SER A 92 37.49 -7.70 13.35
C SER A 92 37.81 -8.97 14.16
N GLU A 93 36.79 -9.74 14.53
CA GLU A 93 36.94 -11.00 15.27
C GLU A 93 37.85 -11.99 14.51
N ILE A 94 37.66 -12.14 13.20
CA ILE A 94 38.53 -12.99 12.37
C ILE A 94 39.98 -12.51 12.40
N ALA A 95 40.20 -11.19 12.32
CA ALA A 95 41.55 -10.62 12.37
C ALA A 95 42.22 -10.85 13.73
N GLU A 96 41.46 -10.72 14.83
CA GLU A 96 41.94 -11.01 16.18
C GLU A 96 42.29 -12.49 16.36
N ILE A 97 41.43 -13.41 15.89
CA ILE A 97 41.68 -14.85 15.90
C ILE A 97 42.97 -15.18 15.12
N HIS A 98 43.14 -14.61 13.91
CA HIS A 98 44.37 -14.80 13.12
C HIS A 98 45.62 -14.30 13.86
N LYS A 99 45.55 -13.14 14.52
CA LYS A 99 46.65 -12.59 15.31
C LYS A 99 46.98 -13.48 16.51
N ALA A 100 45.97 -13.98 17.20
CA ALA A 100 46.13 -14.90 18.32
C ALA A 100 46.82 -16.20 17.88
N ILE A 101 46.34 -16.81 16.79
CA ILE A 101 46.95 -18.02 16.22
C ILE A 101 48.41 -17.76 15.82
N SER A 102 48.70 -16.68 15.07
CA SER A 102 50.07 -16.35 14.68
C SER A 102 51.00 -16.18 15.88
N THR A 103 50.51 -15.53 16.94
CA THR A 103 51.27 -15.33 18.18
C THR A 103 51.53 -16.66 18.88
N GLN A 104 50.51 -17.50 19.04
CA GLN A 104 50.65 -18.84 19.61
C GLN A 104 51.65 -19.69 18.82
N THR A 105 51.55 -19.71 17.49
CA THR A 105 52.46 -20.46 16.63
C THR A 105 53.92 -20.03 16.81
N LYS A 106 54.21 -18.72 16.90
CA LYS A 106 55.57 -18.21 17.15
C LYS A 106 56.15 -18.73 18.47
N TRP A 107 55.36 -18.68 19.56
CA TRP A 107 55.82 -19.17 20.86
C TRP A 107 56.01 -20.69 20.89
N VAL A 108 55.13 -21.43 20.22
CA VAL A 108 55.27 -22.90 20.07
C VAL A 108 56.58 -23.25 19.35
N PHE A 109 56.91 -22.59 18.23
CA PHE A 109 58.18 -22.82 17.54
C PHE A 109 59.39 -22.49 18.41
N GLY A 110 59.36 -21.36 19.13
CA GLY A 110 60.42 -20.99 20.06
C GLY A 110 60.64 -22.03 21.16
N ALA A 111 59.56 -22.55 21.75
CA ALA A 111 59.62 -23.59 22.76
C ALA A 111 60.20 -24.91 22.21
N ILE A 112 59.78 -25.33 21.01
CA ILE A 112 60.29 -26.54 20.36
C ILE A 112 61.80 -26.43 20.09
N ILE A 113 62.27 -25.31 19.52
CA ILE A 113 63.70 -25.09 19.26
C ILE A 113 64.50 -25.08 20.57
N GLY A 114 63.98 -24.43 21.61
CA GLY A 114 64.59 -24.40 22.94
C GLY A 114 64.75 -25.80 23.54
N LEU A 115 63.71 -26.64 23.46
CA LEU A 115 63.75 -28.03 23.93
C LEU A 115 64.79 -28.86 23.16
N ILE A 116 64.85 -28.75 21.83
CA ILE A 116 65.85 -29.46 21.00
C ILE A 116 67.28 -29.04 21.38
N GLY A 117 67.50 -27.73 21.58
CA GLY A 117 68.79 -27.20 21.99
C GLY A 117 69.23 -27.71 23.37
N ALA A 118 68.33 -27.68 24.35
CA ALA A 118 68.59 -28.21 25.69
C ALA A 118 68.92 -29.72 25.66
N PHE A 119 68.16 -30.49 24.87
CA PHE A 119 68.40 -31.93 24.71
C PHE A 119 69.78 -32.25 24.11
N SER A 120 70.23 -31.47 23.12
CA SER A 120 71.60 -31.61 22.55
C SER A 120 72.71 -31.34 23.57
N ILE A 121 72.51 -30.43 24.52
CA ILE A 121 73.49 -30.14 25.57
C ILE A 121 73.56 -31.30 26.56
N ILE A 122 72.40 -31.84 26.97
CA ILE A 122 72.31 -32.98 27.90
C ILE A 122 72.99 -34.22 27.32
N LEU A 123 72.80 -34.53 26.03
CA LEU A 123 73.44 -35.70 25.40
C LEU A 123 74.95 -35.57 25.18
N LYS A 124 75.51 -34.36 25.25
CA LYS A 124 76.94 -34.10 25.00
C LYS A 124 77.78 -34.11 26.29
N PHE A 125 77.13 -34.15 27.44
CA PHE A 125 77.71 -34.45 28.75
C PHE A 125 77.51 -35.93 29.08
#